data_AF-A0A920LD81-F1
#
_entry.id   AF-A0A920LD81-F1
#
_cell.length_a   1.000
_cell.length_b   1.000
_cell.length_c   1.000
_cell.angle_alpha   90.00
_cell.angle_beta   90.00
_cell.angle_gamma   90.00
#
_symmetry.space_group_name_H-M   'P 1'
#
loop_
_entity.id
_entity.type
_entity.pdbx_description
1 polymer ?
#
loop_
_entity_poly.entity_id
_entity_poly.type
_entity_poly.pdbx_seq_one_letter_code
_entity_poly.pdbx_strand_id
1 'polypeptide(L)'
;MGFYSINIFVYSSFLLISLVGHYIGKINLSSVLISSILFFIISNFGVWLLGYPRTIEGFLTCYVNAIPFFGFTILGDLIYSFLIKFIYESLKNKVWATHSS
;
A
#
# COMPACT_ATOMS: atom_id res chain seq x y z
N MET A 1 -13.68 -0.47 21.41
CA MET A 1 -12.30 -0.96 21.64
C MET A 1 -11.86 -1.95 20.54
N GLY A 2 -11.94 -1.58 19.26
CA GLY A 2 -11.57 -2.47 18.13
C GLY A 2 -10.69 -1.79 17.06
N PHE A 3 -10.73 -0.46 16.97
CA PHE A 3 -9.94 0.32 16.01
C PHE A 3 -8.43 0.20 16.22
N TYR A 4 -7.95 0.08 17.46
CA TYR A 4 -6.51 0.00 17.71
C TYR A 4 -5.90 -1.32 17.21
N SER A 5 -6.65 -2.42 17.36
CA SER A 5 -6.16 -3.76 17.01
C SER A 5 -6.01 -3.95 15.51
N ILE A 6 -6.85 -3.32 14.68
CA ILE A 6 -6.70 -3.42 13.22
C ILE A 6 -5.56 -2.52 12.70
N ASN A 7 -5.33 -1.38 13.36
CA ASN A 7 -4.28 -0.44 12.98
C ASN A 7 -2.87 -1.04 13.08
N ILE A 8 -2.64 -2.00 13.99
CA ILE A 8 -1.33 -2.69 14.08
C ILE A 8 -0.99 -3.39 12.75
N PHE A 9 -1.98 -4.01 12.11
CA PHE A 9 -1.80 -4.71 10.83
C PHE A 9 -1.55 -3.72 9.70
N VAL A 10 -2.27 -2.60 9.70
CA VAL A 10 -2.08 -1.51 8.73
C VAL A 10 -0.68 -0.91 8.84
N TYR A 11 -0.18 -0.61 10.04
CA TYR A 11 1.18 -0.08 10.18
C TYR A 11 2.26 -1.13 9.86
N SER A 12 2.01 -2.39 10.19
CA SER A 12 2.92 -3.48 9.83
C SER A 12 3.04 -3.66 8.30
N SER A 13 1.93 -3.49 7.56
CA SER A 13 1.97 -3.57 6.11
C SER A 13 2.74 -2.40 5.52
N PHE A 14 2.55 -1.18 6.01
CA PHE A 14 3.34 -0.02 5.57
C PHE A 14 4.84 -0.18 5.84
N LEU A 15 5.21 -0.76 6.99
CA LEU A 15 6.61 -1.04 7.31
C LEU A 15 7.22 -2.01 6.29
N LEU A 16 6.52 -3.11 5.98
CA LEU A 16 6.98 -4.08 4.98
C LEU A 16 7.03 -3.50 3.57
N ILE A 17 6.02 -2.71 3.18
CA ILE A 17 5.98 -2.02 1.89
C ILE A 17 7.16 -1.06 1.75
N SER A 18 7.49 -0.31 2.81
CA SER A 18 8.63 0.59 2.83
C SER A 18 9.96 -0.16 2.65
N LEU A 19 10.13 -1.30 3.33
CA LEU A 19 11.31 -2.15 3.16
C LEU A 19 11.43 -2.68 1.73
N VAL A 20 10.33 -3.20 1.16
CA VAL A 20 10.31 -3.71 -0.22
C VAL A 20 10.61 -2.59 -1.22
N GLY A 21 10.01 -1.41 -1.03
CA GLY A 21 10.29 -0.23 -1.86
C GLY A 21 11.75 0.21 -1.78
N HIS A 22 12.35 0.16 -0.59
CA HIS A 22 13.77 0.45 -0.39
C HIS A 22 14.67 -0.52 -1.15
N TYR A 23 14.38 -1.82 -1.12
CA TYR A 23 15.15 -2.83 -1.86
C TYR A 23 15.00 -2.70 -3.38
N ILE A 24 13.82 -2.34 -3.89
CA ILE A 24 13.59 -2.14 -5.32
C ILE A 24 14.30 -0.87 -5.83
N GLY A 25 14.37 0.18 -5.00
CA GLY A 25 15.10 1.41 -5.27
C GLY A 25 14.57 2.27 -6.43
N LYS A 26 13.47 1.88 -7.08
CA LYS A 26 12.84 2.59 -8.20
C LYS A 26 11.31 2.49 -8.13
N ILE A 27 10.63 3.61 -8.38
CA ILE A 27 9.17 3.67 -8.50
C ILE A 27 8.78 3.16 -9.90
N ASN A 28 8.53 1.85 -9.99
CA ASN A 28 8.04 1.17 -11.19
C ASN A 28 6.62 0.62 -10.95
N LEU A 29 5.86 0.35 -12.03
CA LEU A 29 4.52 -0.23 -11.94
C LEU A 29 4.50 -1.53 -11.12
N SER A 30 5.51 -2.39 -11.31
CA SER A 30 5.66 -3.63 -10.53
C SER A 30 5.84 -3.36 -9.04
N SER A 31 6.58 -2.33 -8.66
CA SER A 31 6.77 -1.97 -7.25
C SER A 31 5.44 -1.56 -6.60
N VAL A 32 4.65 -0.75 -7.32
CA VAL A 32 3.33 -0.29 -6.85
C VAL A 32 2.38 -1.47 -6.69
N LEU A 33 2.33 -2.38 -7.66
CA LEU A 33 1.48 -3.57 -7.57
C LEU A 33 1.89 -4.50 -6.41
N ILE A 34 3.20 -4.73 -6.21
CA ILE A 34 3.69 -5.54 -5.10
C ILE A 34 3.27 -4.91 -3.76
N SER A 35 3.39 -3.59 -3.62
CA SER A 35 2.95 -2.90 -2.41
C SER A 35 1.45 -2.99 -2.17
N SER A 36 0.61 -2.84 -3.20
CA SER A 36 -0.84 -2.98 -3.08
C SER A 36 -1.23 -4.40 -2.67
N ILE A 37 -0.58 -5.42 -3.25
CA ILE A 37 -0.82 -6.84 -2.92
C ILE A 37 -0.42 -7.14 -1.47
N LEU A 38 0.74 -6.66 -1.03
CA LEU A 38 1.19 -6.83 0.35
C LEU A 38 0.23 -6.16 1.34
N PHE A 39 -0.19 -4.93 1.05
CA PHE A 39 -1.18 -4.23 1.85
C PHE A 39 -2.48 -5.02 1.96
N PHE A 40 -2.98 -5.52 0.82
CA PHE A 40 -4.21 -6.30 0.74
C PHE A 40 -4.13 -7.59 1.58
N ILE A 41 -3.04 -8.35 1.47
CA ILE A 41 -2.91 -9.61 2.20
C ILE A 41 -2.85 -9.35 3.71
N ILE A 42 -2.03 -8.41 4.16
CA ILE A 42 -1.77 -8.19 5.59
C ILE A 42 -2.98 -7.55 6.28
N SER A 43 -3.61 -6.56 5.65
CA SER A 43 -4.80 -5.90 6.23
C SER A 43 -5.97 -6.86 6.38
N ASN A 44 -6.27 -7.66 5.34
CA ASN A 44 -7.36 -8.63 5.38
C ASN A 44 -7.07 -9.80 6.33
N PHE A 45 -5.81 -10.20 6.47
CA PHE A 45 -5.42 -11.16 7.50
C PHE A 45 -5.73 -10.63 8.92
N GLY A 46 -5.46 -9.35 9.17
CA GLY A 46 -5.83 -8.68 10.42
C GLY A 46 -7.35 -8.65 10.65
N VAL A 47 -8.14 -8.35 9.62
CA VAL A 47 -9.61 -8.35 9.69
C VAL A 47 -10.13 -9.75 9.99
N TRP A 48 -9.60 -10.77 9.34
CA TRP A 48 -9.99 -12.15 9.58
C TRP A 48 -9.70 -12.58 11.03
N LEU A 49 -8.50 -12.29 11.53
CA LEU A 49 -8.08 -12.69 12.88
C LEU A 49 -8.91 -12.02 14.00
N LEU A 50 -9.37 -10.79 13.77
CA LEU A 50 -10.05 -9.96 14.76
C LEU A 50 -11.58 -9.98 14.65
N GLY A 51 -12.13 -10.23 13.46
CA GLY A 51 -13.56 -10.00 13.17
C GLY A 51 -14.33 -11.19 12.62
N TYR A 52 -13.66 -12.23 12.10
CA TYR A 52 -14.32 -13.39 11.49
C TYR A 52 -14.06 -14.67 12.28
N PRO A 53 -14.95 -15.68 12.15
CA PRO A 53 -14.68 -17.01 12.65
C PRO A 53 -13.38 -17.56 12.05
N ARG A 54 -12.56 -18.22 12.88
CA ARG A 54 -11.28 -18.84 12.48
C ARG A 54 -11.49 -20.16 11.73
N THR A 55 -12.41 -20.14 10.77
CA THR A 55 -12.71 -21.23 9.86
C THR A 55 -12.28 -20.84 8.44
N ILE A 56 -12.12 -21.84 7.59
CA ILE A 56 -11.77 -21.65 6.17
C ILE A 56 -12.85 -20.84 5.45
N GLU A 57 -14.12 -21.03 5.81
CA GLU A 57 -15.24 -20.25 5.26
C GLU A 57 -15.19 -18.77 5.67
N GLY A 58 -14.82 -18.49 6.93
CA GLY A 58 -14.62 -17.13 7.42
C GLY A 58 -13.46 -16.43 6.72
N PHE A 59 -12.39 -17.18 6.42
CA PHE A 59 -11.24 -16.69 5.66
C PHE A 59 -11.64 -16.32 4.22
N LEU A 60 -12.31 -17.23 3.50
CA LEU A 60 -12.79 -16.99 2.13
C LEU A 60 -13.75 -15.79 2.06
N THR A 61 -14.73 -15.74 2.95
CA THR A 61 -15.73 -14.66 2.98
C THR A 61 -15.08 -13.29 3.20
N CYS A 62 -14.12 -13.19 4.12
CA CYS A 62 -13.41 -11.94 4.39
C CYS A 62 -12.63 -11.46 3.15
N TYR A 63 -11.93 -12.37 2.45
CA TYR A 63 -11.17 -12.00 1.25
C TYR A 63 -12.05 -11.66 0.06
N VAL A 64 -13.16 -12.37 -0.15
CA VAL A 64 -14.13 -12.08 -1.22
C VAL A 64 -14.72 -10.68 -1.05
N ASN A 65 -15.10 -10.32 0.18
CA ASN A 65 -15.63 -8.98 0.48
C ASN A 65 -14.59 -7.88 0.31
N ALA A 66 -13.29 -8.22 0.36
CA ALA A 66 -12.21 -7.27 0.21
C ALA A 66 -11.83 -6.96 -1.25
N ILE A 67 -12.18 -7.84 -2.20
CA ILE A 67 -11.91 -7.67 -3.65
C ILE A 67 -12.34 -6.28 -4.19
N PRO A 68 -13.55 -5.75 -3.91
CA PRO A 68 -13.93 -4.42 -4.39
C PRO A 68 -13.01 -3.31 -3.86
N PHE A 69 -12.51 -3.45 -2.63
CA PHE A 69 -11.59 -2.48 -2.03
C PHE A 69 -10.20 -2.53 -2.65
N PHE A 70 -9.75 -3.71 -3.09
CA PHE A 70 -8.45 -3.88 -3.73
C PHE A 70 -8.29 -3.02 -4.99
N GLY A 71 -9.34 -2.88 -5.79
CA GLY A 71 -9.33 -2.00 -6.96
C GLY A 71 -9.09 -0.54 -6.59
N PHE A 72 -9.73 -0.06 -5.52
CA PHE A 72 -9.49 1.29 -5.00
C PHE A 72 -8.08 1.46 -4.41
N THR A 73 -7.53 0.43 -3.77
CA THR A 73 -6.14 0.44 -3.29
C THR A 73 -5.16 0.61 -4.43
N ILE A 74 -5.28 -0.17 -5.51
CA ILE A 74 -4.38 -0.07 -6.67
C ILE A 74 -4.47 1.34 -7.30
N LEU A 75 -5.68 1.85 -7.50
CA LEU A 75 -5.87 3.19 -8.07
C LEU A 75 -5.25 4.27 -7.17
N GLY A 76 -5.46 4.19 -5.85
CA GLY A 76 -4.85 5.08 -4.89
C GLY A 76 -3.33 5.04 -4.96
N ASP A 77 -2.74 3.84 -4.90
CA ASP A 77 -1.28 3.67 -4.92
C ASP A 77 -0.66 4.18 -6.22
N LEU A 78 -1.33 3.99 -7.36
CA LEU A 78 -0.90 4.55 -8.65
C LEU A 78 -0.95 6.08 -8.67
N ILE A 79 -2.06 6.67 -8.24
CA ILE A 79 -2.24 8.12 -8.22
C ILE A 79 -1.21 8.77 -7.29
N TYR A 80 -1.04 8.25 -6.07
CA TYR A 80 -0.06 8.78 -5.12
C TYR A 80 1.38 8.60 -5.61
N SER A 81 1.73 7.44 -6.17
CA SER A 81 3.07 7.20 -6.71
C SER A 81 3.39 8.13 -7.88
N PHE A 82 2.43 8.35 -8.79
CA PHE A 82 2.60 9.28 -9.90
C PHE A 82 2.71 10.72 -9.42
N LEU A 83 1.86 11.13 -8.48
CA LEU A 83 1.89 12.48 -7.91
C LEU A 83 3.24 12.78 -7.24
N ILE A 84 3.74 11.86 -6.40
CA ILE A 84 5.04 12.00 -5.73
C ILE A 84 6.17 12.09 -6.77
N LYS A 85 6.15 11.23 -7.78
CA LYS A 85 7.14 11.27 -8.86
C LYS A 85 7.10 12.59 -9.64
N PHE A 86 5.91 13.10 -9.95
CA PHE A 86 5.72 14.37 -10.65
C PHE A 86 6.24 15.56 -9.84
N ILE A 87 5.94 15.59 -8.53
CA ILE A 87 6.45 16.62 -7.61
C ILE A 87 7.97 16.56 -7.54
N TYR A 88 8.54 15.36 -7.40
CA TYR A 88 9.99 15.17 -7.35
C TYR A 88 10.69 15.70 -8.60
N GLU A 89 10.20 15.36 -9.79
CA GLU A 89 10.76 15.85 -11.06
C GLU A 89 10.59 17.37 -11.22
N SER A 90 9.44 17.93 -10.82
CA SER A 90 9.20 19.38 -10.89
C SER A 90 10.15 20.18 -9.98
N LEU A 91 10.36 19.70 -8.76
CA LEU A 91 11.30 20.30 -7.82
C LEU A 91 12.75 20.15 -8.30
N LYS A 92 13.11 18.97 -8.79
CA LYS A 92 14.43 18.71 -9.35
C LYS A 92 14.75 19.66 -10.52
N ASN A 93 13.82 19.83 -11.45
CA ASN A 93 13.99 20.72 -12.60
C ASN A 93 14.11 22.20 -12.16
N LYS A 94 13.35 22.62 -11.15
CA LYS A 94 13.42 23.99 -10.61
C LYS A 94 14.73 24.27 -9.88
N VAL A 95 15.22 23.33 -9.07
CA VAL A 95 16.50 23.44 -8.35
C VAL A 95 17.69 23.43 -9.32
N TRP A 96 17.64 22.60 -10.37
CA TRP A 96 18.67 22.60 -11.41
C TRP A 96 18.73 23.93 -12.16
N ALA A 97 17.58 24.49 -12.52
CA ALA A 97 17.50 25.77 -13.23
C ALA A 97 18.08 26.96 -12.43
N THR A 98 18.00 26.94 -11.10
CA THR A 98 18.56 27.97 -10.22
C THR A 98 20.06 27.84 -9.97
N HIS A 99 20.65 26.65 -10.19
CA HIS A 99 22.09 26.42 -10.02
C HIS A 99 22.89 26.62 -11.32
N SER A 100 22.24 26.73 -12.47
CA SER A 100 22.86 26.94 -13.79
C SER A 100 22.88 28.40 -14.26
N SER A 101 22.56 29.36 -13.39
CA SER A 101 22.54 30.82 -13.62
C SER A 101 23.45 31.51 -12.62
#